data_AF-A0A1S6HGI9-F1
#
_entry.id   AF-A0A1S6HGI9-F1
#
_cell.length_a   1.000
_cell.length_b   1.000
_cell.length_c   1.000
_cell.angle_alpha   90.00
_cell.angle_beta   90.00
_cell.angle_gamma   90.00
#
_symmetry.space_group_name_H-M   'P 1'
#
loop_
_entity.id
_entity.type
_entity.pdbx_description
1 polymer ?
#
loop_
_entity_poly.entity_id
_entity_poly.type
_entity_poly.pdbx_seq_one_letter_code
_entity_poly.pdbx_strand_id
1 'polypeptide(L)'
;MFEKEELFIIGIVSLVLGFLLSLNLNGELLQFEFFNIVKNVIIMFLLFFIFVFSQKLAADFLDCKIKIKFLESERLSYQPGTKLKNWKFPWWFFLPVICWGFSAGLLNKWLWFSVTTFDVFPKTSRIKKRFFEPTEWDIARIVLAGTFSLLVLGLISKILGYAEYSWICNLFALTTLIPIGQGMKVFFGSKLLWVFAFFLTASIFTVGLIASTFSTILIALILAAFAVIVFYANVSGFGK
;
A
#
# COMPACT_ATOMS: atom_id res chain seq x y z
N MET A 1 -15.36 10.89 -10.81
CA MET A 1 -14.50 9.76 -10.38
C MET A 1 -13.85 10.04 -9.03
N PHE A 2 -13.19 11.19 -8.86
CA PHE A 2 -12.74 11.67 -7.56
C PHE A 2 -13.74 12.63 -6.92
N GLU A 3 -13.93 12.50 -5.61
CA GLU A 3 -14.65 13.48 -4.79
C GLU A 3 -13.66 14.51 -4.22
N LYS A 4 -14.11 15.74 -3.93
CA LYS A 4 -13.25 16.81 -3.38
C LYS A 4 -12.55 16.38 -2.08
N GLU A 5 -13.26 15.61 -1.25
CA GLU A 5 -12.74 15.02 -0.01
C GLU A 5 -11.53 14.10 -0.27
N GLU A 6 -11.53 13.35 -1.37
CA GLU A 6 -10.46 12.40 -1.67
C GLU A 6 -9.20 13.10 -2.16
N LEU A 7 -9.33 14.16 -2.96
CA LEU A 7 -8.20 15.00 -3.35
C LEU A 7 -7.58 15.68 -2.13
N PHE A 8 -8.41 16.10 -1.17
CA PHE A 8 -7.95 16.66 0.10
C PHE A 8 -7.18 15.63 0.93
N ILE A 9 -7.69 14.39 1.05
CA ILE A 9 -6.99 13.28 1.71
C ILE A 9 -5.63 13.02 1.05
N ILE A 10 -5.60 12.90 -0.28
CA ILE A 10 -4.35 12.69 -1.04
C ILE A 10 -3.37 13.84 -0.77
N GLY A 11 -3.85 15.09 -0.79
CA GLY A 11 -3.03 16.26 -0.50
C GLY A 11 -2.40 16.23 0.89
N ILE A 12 -3.20 15.96 1.93
CA ILE A 12 -2.70 15.86 3.32
C ILE A 12 -1.68 14.74 3.47
N VAL A 13 -2.01 13.55 2.97
CA VAL A 13 -1.11 12.38 3.05
C VAL A 13 0.21 12.68 2.37
N SER A 14 0.17 13.31 1.20
CA SER A 14 1.36 13.64 0.42
C SER A 14 2.22 14.70 1.11
N LEU A 15 1.59 15.67 1.77
CA LEU A 15 2.27 16.66 2.59
C LEU A 15 3.01 15.99 3.75
N VAL A 16 2.31 15.16 4.53
CA VAL A 16 2.90 14.49 5.71
C VAL A 16 4.02 13.54 5.31
N LEU A 17 3.79 12.66 4.33
CA LEU A 17 4.80 11.68 3.91
C LEU A 17 5.95 12.33 3.14
N GLY A 18 5.67 13.33 2.31
CA GLY A 18 6.71 14.08 1.61
C GLY A 18 7.60 14.87 2.57
N PHE A 19 7.01 15.45 3.62
CA PHE A 19 7.76 16.06 4.71
C PHE A 19 8.62 15.03 5.44
N LEU A 20 8.05 13.90 5.90
CA LEU A 20 8.82 12.85 6.59
C LEU A 20 9.97 12.29 5.73
N LEU A 21 9.75 12.08 4.43
CA LEU A 21 10.81 11.65 3.51
C LEU A 21 11.92 12.68 3.31
N SER A 22 11.60 13.96 3.45
CA SER A 22 12.59 15.04 3.31
C SER A 22 13.48 15.21 4.53
N LEU A 23 13.06 14.68 5.69
CA LEU A 23 13.85 14.71 6.91
C LEU A 23 15.02 13.74 6.79
N ASN A 24 16.20 14.28 6.50
CA ASN A 24 17.45 13.54 6.57
C ASN A 24 18.11 13.76 7.93
N LEU A 25 18.45 12.65 8.59
CA LEU A 25 19.32 12.64 9.76
C LEU A 25 20.72 12.27 9.29
N ASN A 26 21.58 13.27 9.10
CA ASN A 26 23.01 13.06 8.88
C ASN A 26 23.72 13.25 10.22
N GLY A 27 24.00 12.14 10.92
CA GLY A 27 24.50 12.17 12.29
C GLY A 27 23.40 12.59 13.28
N GLU A 28 23.60 13.72 13.98
CA GLU A 28 22.65 14.23 14.99
C GLU A 28 21.91 15.51 14.56
N LEU A 29 22.24 16.09 13.41
CA LEU A 29 21.65 17.34 12.95
C LEU A 29 20.56 17.09 11.90
N LEU A 30 19.35 17.61 12.18
CA LEU A 30 18.27 17.69 11.22
C LEU A 30 18.59 18.75 10.17
N GLN A 31 18.81 18.33 8.93
CA GLN A 31 18.99 19.24 7.80
C GLN A 31 17.64 19.47 7.11
N PHE A 32 17.27 20.74 6.99
CA PHE A 32 16.04 21.18 6.34
C PHE A 32 16.34 21.85 5.01
N GLU A 33 16.07 21.15 3.91
CA GLU A 33 16.15 21.72 2.57
C GLU A 33 14.75 21.93 2.00
N PHE A 34 14.33 23.19 1.88
CA PHE A 34 13.00 23.54 1.37
C PHE A 34 12.70 22.94 0.00
N PHE A 35 13.67 22.96 -0.92
CA PHE A 35 13.52 22.38 -2.25
C PHE A 35 13.30 20.86 -2.20
N ASN A 36 13.94 20.15 -1.27
CA ASN A 36 13.75 18.71 -1.11
C ASN A 36 12.35 18.37 -0.57
N ILE A 37 11.84 19.18 0.37
CA ILE A 37 10.45 19.05 0.87
C ILE A 37 9.46 19.18 -0.28
N VAL A 38 9.54 20.27 -1.06
CA VAL A 38 8.61 20.54 -2.16
C VAL A 38 8.67 19.41 -3.20
N LYS A 39 9.89 18.99 -3.58
CA LYS A 39 10.11 17.86 -4.48
C LYS A 39 9.42 16.60 -3.96
N ASN A 40 9.68 16.19 -2.72
CA ASN A 40 9.12 14.96 -2.15
C ASN A 40 7.60 15.02 -2.00
N VAL A 41 7.02 16.17 -1.64
CA VAL A 41 5.57 16.34 -1.57
C VAL A 41 4.92 16.16 -2.94
N ILE A 42 5.49 16.73 -4.01
CA ILE A 42 4.98 16.55 -5.39
C ILE A 42 5.06 15.08 -5.80
N ILE A 43 6.17 14.41 -5.49
CA ILE A 43 6.35 12.99 -5.82
C ILE A 43 5.32 12.14 -5.09
N MET A 44 5.16 12.33 -3.78
CA MET A 44 4.19 11.60 -2.99
C MET A 44 2.76 11.85 -3.49
N PHE A 45 2.45 13.08 -3.89
CA PHE A 45 1.17 13.40 -4.51
C PHE A 45 0.92 12.59 -5.78
N LEU A 46 1.89 12.52 -6.68
CA LEU A 46 1.78 11.72 -7.90
C LEU A 46 1.64 10.23 -7.59
N LEU A 47 2.42 9.69 -6.66
CA LEU A 47 2.35 8.27 -6.28
C LEU A 47 0.98 7.90 -5.69
N PHE A 48 0.47 8.68 -4.75
CA PHE A 48 -0.86 8.46 -4.18
C PHE A 48 -1.97 8.67 -5.20
N PHE A 49 -1.82 9.66 -6.09
CA PHE A 49 -2.78 9.88 -7.16
C PHE A 49 -2.86 8.66 -8.08
N ILE A 50 -1.73 8.15 -8.58
CA ILE A 50 -1.68 6.96 -9.44
C ILE A 50 -2.23 5.73 -8.71
N PHE A 51 -1.84 5.54 -7.44
CA PHE A 51 -2.32 4.44 -6.60
C PHE A 51 -3.84 4.46 -6.49
N VAL A 52 -4.43 5.57 -6.00
CA VAL A 52 -5.89 5.71 -5.83
C VAL A 52 -6.61 5.66 -7.17
N PHE A 53 -6.05 6.26 -8.21
CA PHE A 53 -6.61 6.23 -9.56
C PHE A 53 -6.75 4.79 -10.06
N SER A 54 -5.70 3.98 -9.90
CA SER A 54 -5.70 2.57 -10.29
C SER A 54 -6.74 1.76 -9.53
N GLN A 55 -6.92 2.03 -8.23
CA GLN A 55 -7.97 1.40 -7.42
C GLN A 55 -9.37 1.80 -7.91
N LYS A 56 -9.59 3.07 -8.24
CA LYS A 56 -10.88 3.53 -8.78
C LYS A 56 -11.19 2.93 -10.14
N LEU A 57 -10.20 2.84 -11.03
CA LEU A 57 -10.36 2.15 -12.32
C LEU A 57 -10.73 0.68 -12.14
N ALA A 58 -10.05 -0.03 -11.25
CA ALA A 58 -10.37 -1.43 -10.95
C ALA A 58 -11.77 -1.58 -10.33
N ALA A 59 -12.16 -0.66 -9.44
CA ALA A 59 -13.50 -0.64 -8.88
C ALA A 59 -14.58 -0.40 -9.94
N ASP A 60 -14.33 0.56 -10.84
CA ASP A 60 -15.25 0.88 -11.93
C ASP A 60 -15.43 -0.32 -12.87
N PHE A 61 -14.35 -1.03 -13.21
CA PHE A 61 -14.39 -2.27 -13.99
C PHE A 61 -15.19 -3.40 -13.30
N LEU A 62 -15.19 -3.41 -11.96
CA LEU A 62 -15.93 -4.37 -11.15
C LEU A 62 -17.36 -3.91 -10.81
N ASP A 63 -17.85 -2.81 -11.40
CA ASP A 63 -19.15 -2.20 -11.08
C ASP A 63 -19.30 -1.81 -9.60
N CYS A 64 -18.21 -1.36 -9.00
CA CYS A 64 -18.15 -0.84 -7.64
C CYS A 64 -17.79 0.64 -7.63
N LYS A 65 -18.22 1.36 -6.59
CA LYS A 65 -17.74 2.69 -6.25
C LYS A 65 -16.91 2.59 -4.98
N ILE A 66 -15.74 3.21 -4.95
CA ILE A 66 -14.92 3.31 -3.74
C ILE A 66 -14.90 4.73 -3.20
N LYS A 67 -14.96 4.86 -1.87
CA LYS A 67 -14.74 6.11 -1.15
C LYS A 67 -13.47 5.99 -0.30
N ILE A 68 -12.46 6.80 -0.60
CA ILE A 68 -11.20 6.81 0.13
C ILE A 68 -11.38 7.48 1.50
N LYS A 69 -10.72 6.94 2.52
CA LYS A 69 -10.69 7.45 3.90
C LYS A 69 -9.28 7.36 4.45
N PHE A 70 -9.00 8.12 5.50
CA PHE A 70 -7.78 7.94 6.29
C PHE A 70 -7.79 6.58 6.99
N LEU A 71 -6.61 6.01 7.22
CA LEU A 71 -6.46 4.84 8.08
C LEU A 71 -6.68 5.27 9.53
N GLU A 72 -7.82 4.84 10.07
CA GLU A 72 -8.27 5.17 11.42
C GLU A 72 -8.84 3.93 12.11
N SER A 73 -8.78 3.88 13.44
CA SER A 73 -9.45 2.84 14.23
C SER A 73 -10.38 3.45 15.28
N GLU A 74 -11.62 2.96 15.33
CA GLU A 74 -12.63 3.34 16.34
C GLU A 74 -12.51 2.55 17.66
N ARG A 75 -11.73 1.45 17.66
CA ARG A 75 -11.57 0.56 18.82
C ARG A 75 -10.08 0.45 19.17
N LEU A 76 -9.69 1.05 20.29
CA LEU A 76 -8.39 0.84 20.92
C LEU A 76 -8.47 -0.15 22.10
N SER A 77 -9.66 -0.45 22.61
CA SER A 77 -9.86 -1.34 23.76
C SER A 77 -10.15 -2.78 23.33
N TYR A 78 -9.58 -3.75 24.06
CA TYR A 78 -9.77 -5.20 23.87
C TYR A 78 -11.18 -5.67 24.27
N GLN A 79 -11.93 -4.86 25.03
CA GLN A 79 -13.26 -5.23 25.49
C GLN A 79 -14.32 -5.06 24.37
N PRO A 80 -15.06 -6.12 24.01
CA PRO A 80 -16.13 -6.03 23.04
C PRO A 80 -17.28 -5.18 23.61
N GLY A 81 -17.43 -3.94 23.11
CA GLY A 81 -18.56 -3.06 23.43
C GLY A 81 -18.19 -1.61 23.75
N THR A 82 -16.95 -1.35 24.17
CA THR A 82 -16.48 0.01 24.46
C THR A 82 -15.97 0.68 23.19
N LYS A 83 -16.90 1.15 22.34
CA LYS A 83 -16.55 2.15 21.33
C LYS A 83 -16.24 3.45 22.06
N LEU A 84 -15.06 4.02 21.84
CA LEU A 84 -14.78 5.40 22.25
C LEU A 84 -15.74 6.28 21.47
N LYS A 85 -16.76 6.80 22.15
CA LYS A 85 -17.77 7.68 21.54
C LYS A 85 -17.01 8.90 21.01
N ASN A 86 -16.90 9.00 19.69
CA ASN A 86 -16.34 10.12 18.93
C ASN A 86 -14.81 10.26 18.83
N TRP A 87 -14.01 9.28 19.27
CA TRP A 87 -12.56 9.32 19.05
C TRP A 87 -12.10 8.24 18.06
N LYS A 88 -11.47 8.66 16.97
CA LYS A 88 -10.83 7.79 15.99
C LYS A 88 -9.34 8.00 16.07
N PHE A 89 -8.59 6.94 16.34
CA PHE A 89 -7.14 7.04 16.42
C PHE A 89 -6.55 7.19 15.00
N PRO A 90 -5.80 8.26 14.70
CA PRO A 90 -5.32 8.57 13.36
C PRO A 90 -4.04 7.80 13.01
N TRP A 91 -4.18 6.48 12.78
CA TRP A 91 -3.07 5.61 12.38
C TRP A 91 -2.35 6.09 11.12
N TRP A 92 -3.06 6.77 10.23
CA TRP A 92 -2.51 7.40 9.04
C TRP A 92 -1.36 8.38 9.33
N PHE A 93 -1.36 9.03 10.51
CA PHE A 93 -0.31 9.96 10.93
C PHE A 93 0.71 9.28 11.83
N PHE A 94 0.25 8.52 12.83
CA PHE A 94 1.14 7.91 13.81
C PHE A 94 2.02 6.80 13.23
N LEU A 95 1.52 5.93 12.34
CA LEU A 95 2.32 4.83 11.79
C LEU A 95 3.54 5.35 11.02
N PRO A 96 3.42 6.29 10.06
CA PRO A 96 4.59 6.84 9.37
C PRO A 96 5.60 7.48 10.31
N VAL A 97 5.14 8.26 11.30
CA VAL A 97 6.01 8.97 12.25
C VAL A 97 6.78 7.98 13.13
N ILE A 98 6.09 6.98 13.68
CA ILE A 98 6.72 5.94 14.50
C ILE A 98 7.74 5.16 13.67
N CYS A 99 7.36 4.73 12.47
CA CYS A 99 8.24 3.97 11.57
C CYS A 99 9.48 4.79 11.19
N TRP A 100 9.30 6.07 10.86
CA TRP A 100 10.40 6.99 10.57
C TRP A 100 11.35 7.10 11.76
N GLY A 101 10.82 7.33 12.97
CA GLY A 101 11.63 7.46 14.20
C GLY A 101 12.41 6.20 14.56
N PHE A 102 11.83 5.00 14.37
CA PHE A 102 12.56 3.74 14.54
C PHE A 102 13.60 3.52 13.44
N SER A 103 13.31 3.92 12.21
CA SER A 103 14.21 3.73 11.07
C SER A 103 15.46 4.62 11.14
N ALA A 104 15.33 5.80 11.74
CA ALA A 104 16.38 6.79 11.93
C ALA A 104 17.63 6.24 12.66
N GLY A 105 17.47 5.20 13.49
CA GLY A 105 18.58 4.59 14.22
C GLY A 105 19.12 3.28 13.62
N LEU A 106 18.38 2.59 12.74
CA LEU A 106 18.69 1.21 12.33
C LEU A 106 18.67 0.95 10.82
N LEU A 107 17.78 1.61 10.06
CA LEU A 107 17.51 1.27 8.65
C LEU A 107 17.47 2.50 7.72
N ASN A 108 17.96 3.64 8.20
CA ASN A 108 18.10 4.97 7.60
C ASN A 108 16.93 5.58 6.81
N LYS A 109 15.94 4.83 6.30
CA LYS A 109 14.86 5.39 5.46
C LYS A 109 13.51 4.63 5.51
N TRP A 110 13.32 3.60 6.34
CA TRP A 110 12.06 2.83 6.31
C TRP A 110 10.86 3.67 6.76
N LEU A 111 9.93 3.93 5.82
CA LEU A 111 8.71 4.70 6.06
C LEU A 111 7.47 3.85 5.78
N TRP A 112 6.44 4.03 6.59
CA TRP A 112 5.14 3.40 6.39
C TRP A 112 4.27 4.24 5.45
N PHE A 113 3.90 3.68 4.29
CA PHE A 113 3.10 4.42 3.29
C PHE A 113 1.62 4.03 3.27
N SER A 114 1.24 2.89 3.85
CA SER A 114 -0.16 2.44 3.88
C SER A 114 -0.98 3.23 4.90
N VAL A 115 -1.34 4.47 4.56
CA VAL A 115 -2.02 5.44 5.45
C VAL A 115 -3.46 5.73 5.04
N THR A 116 -3.91 5.20 3.91
CA THR A 116 -5.30 5.33 3.45
C THR A 116 -6.00 3.97 3.51
N THR A 117 -7.32 4.01 3.66
CA THR A 117 -8.21 2.87 3.43
C THR A 117 -9.37 3.32 2.55
N PHE A 118 -10.30 2.43 2.24
CA PHE A 118 -11.47 2.75 1.42
C PHE A 118 -12.67 1.90 1.79
N ASP A 119 -13.86 2.39 1.53
CA ASP A 119 -15.06 1.57 1.57
C ASP A 119 -15.56 1.30 0.15
N VAL A 120 -16.13 0.12 -0.07
CA VAL A 120 -16.63 -0.32 -1.38
C VAL A 120 -18.15 -0.38 -1.33
N PHE A 121 -18.78 0.23 -2.33
CA PHE A 121 -20.23 0.26 -2.51
C PHE A 121 -20.57 -0.31 -3.88
N PRO A 122 -21.62 -1.14 -4.00
CA PRO A 122 -22.06 -1.62 -5.31
C PRO A 122 -22.68 -0.47 -6.12
N LYS A 123 -22.42 -0.43 -7.43
CA LYS A 123 -23.17 0.46 -8.35
C LYS A 123 -24.51 -0.15 -8.71
N THR A 124 -25.45 0.67 -9.18
CA THR A 124 -26.75 0.21 -9.69
C THR A 124 -26.61 -0.75 -10.88
N SER A 125 -25.55 -0.63 -11.68
CA SER A 125 -25.23 -1.58 -12.77
C SER A 125 -25.02 -3.02 -12.28
N ARG A 126 -24.63 -3.19 -11.02
CA ARG A 126 -24.31 -4.49 -10.42
C ARG A 126 -25.54 -5.33 -10.05
N ILE A 127 -26.75 -4.75 -10.06
CA ILE A 127 -28.03 -5.44 -9.74
C ILE A 127 -28.25 -6.67 -10.63
N LYS A 128 -27.72 -6.67 -11.86
CA LYS A 128 -27.87 -7.78 -12.82
C LYS A 128 -26.82 -8.88 -12.67
N LYS A 129 -25.80 -8.71 -11.81
CA LYS A 129 -24.74 -9.71 -11.61
C LYS A 129 -25.16 -10.75 -10.58
N ARG A 130 -24.55 -11.94 -10.66
CA ARG A 130 -24.74 -13.05 -9.70
C ARG A 130 -24.52 -12.63 -8.25
N PHE A 131 -23.58 -11.72 -8.00
CA PHE A 131 -23.32 -11.14 -6.68
C PHE A 131 -23.55 -9.64 -6.71
N PHE A 132 -24.67 -9.21 -6.12
CA PHE A 132 -24.99 -7.79 -5.99
C PHE A 132 -23.98 -7.07 -5.09
N GLU A 133 -23.66 -7.66 -3.95
CA GLU A 133 -22.67 -7.10 -3.03
C GLU A 133 -21.24 -7.31 -3.55
N PRO A 134 -20.30 -6.37 -3.25
CA PRO A 134 -18.89 -6.56 -3.51
C PRO A 134 -18.36 -7.77 -2.74
N THR A 135 -17.83 -8.76 -3.46
CA THR A 135 -17.23 -9.93 -2.79
C THR A 135 -15.87 -9.54 -2.19
N GLU A 136 -15.41 -10.24 -1.16
CA GLU A 136 -14.08 -10.00 -0.58
C GLU A 136 -12.96 -10.13 -1.63
N TRP A 137 -13.16 -11.00 -2.62
CA TRP A 137 -12.25 -11.17 -3.74
C TRP A 137 -12.21 -9.96 -4.69
N ASP A 138 -13.35 -9.30 -4.93
CA ASP A 138 -13.39 -8.03 -5.66
C ASP A 138 -12.64 -6.95 -4.90
N ILE A 139 -12.82 -6.89 -3.57
CA ILE A 139 -12.12 -5.93 -2.72
C ILE A 139 -10.60 -6.17 -2.78
N ALA A 140 -10.14 -7.42 -2.69
CA ALA A 140 -8.74 -7.77 -2.80
C ALA A 140 -8.14 -7.35 -4.16
N ARG A 141 -8.87 -7.58 -5.26
CA ARG A 141 -8.45 -7.15 -6.61
C ARG A 141 -8.32 -5.63 -6.73
N ILE A 142 -9.23 -4.88 -6.12
CA ILE A 142 -9.16 -3.41 -6.09
C ILE A 142 -7.88 -2.95 -5.36
N VAL A 143 -7.57 -3.54 -4.19
CA VAL A 143 -6.33 -3.19 -3.47
C VAL A 143 -5.10 -3.51 -4.34
N LEU A 144 -5.04 -4.73 -4.90
CA LEU A 144 -3.93 -5.17 -5.73
C LEU A 144 -3.72 -4.31 -6.97
N ALA A 145 -4.77 -3.76 -7.57
CA ALA A 145 -4.63 -2.86 -8.72
C ALA A 145 -3.79 -1.62 -8.38
N GLY A 146 -3.99 -1.04 -7.18
CA GLY A 146 -3.14 0.04 -6.68
C GLY A 146 -1.72 -0.43 -6.39
N THR A 147 -1.56 -1.56 -5.71
CA THR A 147 -0.24 -2.11 -5.38
C THR A 147 0.58 -2.44 -6.63
N PHE A 148 -0.03 -3.05 -7.65
CA PHE A 148 0.66 -3.40 -8.89
C PHE A 148 0.95 -2.18 -9.77
N SER A 149 0.13 -1.13 -9.76
CA SER A 149 0.49 0.09 -10.48
C SER A 149 1.73 0.76 -9.89
N LEU A 150 1.91 0.72 -8.56
CA LEU A 150 3.14 1.15 -7.90
C LEU A 150 4.34 0.27 -8.28
N LEU A 151 4.19 -1.06 -8.33
CA LEU A 151 5.27 -1.95 -8.77
C LEU A 151 5.70 -1.67 -10.21
N VAL A 152 4.74 -1.49 -11.13
CA VAL A 152 5.03 -1.13 -12.52
C VAL A 152 5.75 0.21 -12.60
N LEU A 153 5.29 1.21 -11.86
CA LEU A 153 5.93 2.53 -11.80
C LEU A 153 7.35 2.45 -11.20
N GLY A 154 7.55 1.59 -10.21
CA GLY A 154 8.84 1.33 -9.60
C GLY A 154 9.82 0.69 -10.58
N LEU A 155 9.36 -0.24 -11.42
CA LEU A 155 10.17 -0.85 -12.48
C LEU A 155 10.52 0.18 -13.57
N ILE A 156 9.55 0.98 -14.02
CA ILE A 156 9.79 2.05 -15.00
C ILE A 156 10.83 3.04 -14.46
N SER A 157 10.67 3.49 -13.21
CA SER A 157 11.61 4.40 -12.55
C SER A 157 13.02 3.82 -12.50
N LYS A 158 13.16 2.52 -12.21
CA LYS A 158 14.47 1.84 -12.23
C LYS A 158 15.10 1.83 -13.61
N ILE A 159 14.32 1.53 -14.66
CA ILE A 159 14.80 1.52 -16.05
C ILE A 159 15.28 2.90 -16.49
N LEU A 160 14.60 3.96 -16.04
CA LEU A 160 14.97 5.35 -16.31
C LEU A 160 16.14 5.87 -15.45
N GLY A 161 16.72 5.04 -14.57
CA GLY A 161 17.82 5.42 -13.69
C GLY A 161 17.39 6.15 -12.40
N TYR A 162 16.09 6.29 -12.15
CA TYR A 162 15.53 6.91 -10.94
C TYR A 162 15.43 5.90 -9.79
N ALA A 163 16.59 5.45 -9.28
CA ALA A 163 16.67 4.39 -8.27
C ALA A 163 15.94 4.72 -6.96
N GLU A 164 16.04 5.97 -6.47
CA GLU A 164 15.35 6.41 -5.25
C GLU A 164 13.82 6.29 -5.38
N TYR A 165 13.29 6.64 -6.54
CA TYR A 165 11.85 6.58 -6.82
C TYR A 165 11.35 5.16 -6.97
N SER A 166 12.15 4.30 -7.61
CA SER A 166 11.89 2.86 -7.67
C SER A 166 11.77 2.27 -6.27
N TRP A 167 12.71 2.65 -5.39
CA TRP A 167 12.72 2.22 -4.00
C TRP A 167 11.46 2.68 -3.24
N ILE A 168 11.06 3.96 -3.37
CA ILE A 168 9.84 4.49 -2.73
C ILE A 168 8.60 3.74 -3.25
N CYS A 169 8.48 3.53 -4.57
CA CYS A 169 7.34 2.82 -5.16
C CYS A 169 7.23 1.39 -4.64
N ASN A 170 8.35 0.66 -4.61
CA ASN A 170 8.39 -0.73 -4.16
C ASN A 170 8.12 -0.84 -2.65
N LEU A 171 8.66 0.08 -1.85
CA LEU A 171 8.39 0.12 -0.41
C LEU A 171 6.92 0.47 -0.14
N PHE A 172 6.35 1.41 -0.89
CA PHE A 172 4.93 1.72 -0.79
C PHE A 172 4.09 0.48 -1.15
N ALA A 173 4.36 -0.16 -2.29
CA ALA A 173 3.67 -1.41 -2.66
C ALA A 173 3.77 -2.48 -1.54
N LEU A 174 4.97 -2.67 -0.97
CA LEU A 174 5.18 -3.64 0.11
C LEU A 174 4.36 -3.32 1.35
N THR A 175 4.38 -2.07 1.82
CA THR A 175 3.64 -1.64 3.01
C THR A 175 2.12 -1.73 2.84
N THR A 176 1.59 -1.61 1.61
CA THR A 176 0.15 -1.82 1.34
C THR A 176 -0.30 -3.26 1.50
N LEU A 177 0.62 -4.22 1.40
CA LEU A 177 0.33 -5.66 1.53
C LEU A 177 0.51 -6.17 2.96
N ILE A 178 1.21 -5.45 3.84
CA ILE A 178 1.29 -5.84 5.26
C ILE A 178 -0.15 -5.88 5.82
N PRO A 179 -0.55 -6.89 6.63
CA PRO A 179 -1.93 -7.08 7.08
C PRO A 179 -2.36 -6.05 8.15
N ILE A 180 -2.29 -4.78 7.79
CA ILE A 180 -2.72 -3.59 8.52
C ILE A 180 -3.40 -2.67 7.49
N GLY A 181 -4.60 -2.20 7.78
CA GLY A 181 -5.36 -1.34 6.85
C GLY A 181 -5.78 -2.08 5.57
N GLN A 182 -5.21 -1.73 4.42
CA GLN A 182 -5.61 -2.32 3.14
C GLN A 182 -5.13 -3.75 2.94
N GLY A 183 -3.96 -4.12 3.47
CA GLY A 183 -3.44 -5.49 3.33
C GLY A 183 -4.34 -6.53 4.01
N MET A 184 -5.07 -6.14 5.06
CA MET A 184 -6.10 -7.00 5.68
C MET A 184 -7.19 -7.39 4.68
N LYS A 185 -7.59 -6.48 3.79
CA LYS A 185 -8.64 -6.77 2.80
C LYS A 185 -8.17 -7.79 1.76
N VAL A 186 -6.90 -7.72 1.36
CA VAL A 186 -6.30 -8.71 0.45
C VAL A 186 -6.18 -10.06 1.15
N PHE A 187 -5.72 -10.05 2.40
CA PHE A 187 -5.56 -11.25 3.22
C PHE A 187 -6.88 -12.00 3.42
N PHE A 188 -7.97 -11.28 3.74
CA PHE A 188 -9.29 -11.89 3.90
C PHE A 188 -9.90 -12.30 2.56
N GLY A 189 -9.76 -11.48 1.51
CA GLY A 189 -10.33 -11.82 0.21
C GLY A 189 -9.72 -13.05 -0.44
N SER A 190 -8.41 -13.28 -0.28
CA SER A 190 -7.78 -14.55 -0.62
C SER A 190 -6.37 -14.64 -0.04
N LYS A 191 -6.19 -15.53 0.95
CA LYS A 191 -4.89 -15.78 1.58
C LYS A 191 -3.81 -16.19 0.56
N LEU A 192 -4.17 -17.02 -0.43
CA LEU A 192 -3.22 -17.51 -1.44
C LEU A 192 -2.75 -16.37 -2.35
N LEU A 193 -3.67 -15.51 -2.79
CA LEU A 193 -3.36 -14.34 -3.60
C LEU A 193 -2.58 -13.29 -2.80
N TRP A 194 -2.87 -13.15 -1.50
CA TRP A 194 -2.07 -12.31 -0.60
C TRP A 194 -0.63 -12.81 -0.48
N VAL A 195 -0.42 -14.10 -0.22
CA VAL A 195 0.92 -14.72 -0.16
C VAL A 195 1.66 -14.47 -1.47
N PHE A 196 1.03 -14.75 -2.60
CA PHE A 196 1.63 -14.51 -3.92
C PHE A 196 2.07 -13.04 -4.08
N ALA A 197 1.16 -12.09 -3.88
CA ALA A 197 1.43 -10.67 -4.07
C ALA A 197 2.50 -10.15 -3.10
N PHE A 198 2.48 -10.60 -1.84
CA PHE A 198 3.44 -10.21 -0.82
C PHE A 198 4.85 -10.69 -1.18
N PHE A 199 5.02 -11.98 -1.49
CA PHE A 199 6.33 -12.51 -1.85
C PHE A 199 6.84 -11.98 -3.19
N LEU A 200 5.96 -11.76 -4.16
CA LEU A 200 6.33 -11.09 -5.41
C LEU A 200 6.88 -9.69 -5.13
N THR A 201 6.15 -8.88 -4.38
CA THR A 201 6.52 -7.50 -4.04
C THR A 201 7.79 -7.45 -3.19
N ALA A 202 7.90 -8.32 -2.19
CA ALA A 202 9.08 -8.43 -1.34
C ALA A 202 10.33 -8.84 -2.14
N SER A 203 10.17 -9.77 -3.09
CA SER A 203 11.28 -10.21 -3.94
C SER A 203 11.70 -9.13 -4.94
N ILE A 204 10.74 -8.41 -5.54
CA ILE A 204 11.06 -7.24 -6.38
C ILE A 204 11.79 -6.18 -5.55
N PHE A 205 11.35 -5.94 -4.32
CA PHE A 205 12.00 -4.98 -3.43
C PHE A 205 13.44 -5.40 -3.09
N THR A 206 13.69 -6.63 -2.66
CA THR A 206 15.03 -7.09 -2.22
C THR A 206 15.99 -7.31 -3.38
N VAL A 207 15.59 -8.09 -4.39
CA VAL A 207 16.42 -8.39 -5.57
C VAL A 207 16.59 -7.13 -6.43
N GLY A 208 15.61 -6.23 -6.38
CA GLY A 208 15.67 -4.93 -7.06
C GLY A 208 16.82 -4.04 -6.60
N LEU A 209 17.36 -4.23 -5.39
CA LEU A 209 18.49 -3.45 -4.90
C LEU A 209 19.83 -3.88 -5.50
N ILE A 210 19.94 -5.13 -5.96
CA ILE A 210 21.22 -5.75 -6.29
C ILE A 210 21.30 -6.09 -7.79
N ALA A 211 20.21 -6.61 -8.36
CA ALA A 211 20.23 -7.21 -9.68
C ALA A 211 19.72 -6.27 -10.78
N SER A 212 19.96 -6.64 -12.04
CA SER A 212 19.35 -5.97 -13.20
C SER A 212 17.82 -6.10 -13.18
N THR A 213 17.10 -5.17 -13.81
CA THR A 213 15.63 -5.16 -13.81
C THR A 213 15.03 -6.47 -14.32
N PHE A 214 15.58 -7.03 -15.42
CA PHE A 214 15.08 -8.28 -15.99
C PHE A 214 15.27 -9.47 -15.04
N SER A 215 16.47 -9.60 -14.46
CA SER A 215 16.73 -10.64 -13.45
C SER A 215 15.86 -10.49 -12.20
N THR A 216 15.58 -9.25 -11.76
CA THR A 216 14.68 -8.99 -10.62
C THR A 216 13.30 -9.55 -10.88
N ILE A 217 12.72 -9.33 -12.07
CA ILE A 217 11.38 -9.81 -12.41
C ILE A 217 11.33 -11.34 -12.43
N LEU A 218 12.30 -11.99 -13.10
CA LEU A 218 12.33 -13.45 -13.20
C LEU A 218 12.48 -14.11 -11.82
N ILE A 219 13.45 -13.65 -11.02
CA ILE A 219 13.68 -14.22 -9.67
C ILE A 219 12.46 -13.98 -8.78
N ALA A 220 11.83 -12.80 -8.85
CA ALA A 220 10.66 -12.50 -8.05
C ALA A 220 9.45 -13.38 -8.40
N LEU A 221 9.24 -13.67 -9.68
CA LEU A 221 8.18 -14.60 -10.12
C LEU A 221 8.44 -16.02 -9.62
N ILE A 222 9.68 -16.50 -9.72
CA ILE A 222 10.06 -17.84 -9.24
C ILE A 222 9.84 -17.95 -7.73
N LEU A 223 10.31 -16.97 -6.95
CA LEU A 223 10.14 -16.96 -5.49
C LEU A 223 8.67 -16.87 -5.08
N ALA A 224 7.87 -16.03 -5.75
CA ALA A 224 6.44 -15.92 -5.48
C ALA A 224 5.69 -17.22 -5.79
N ALA A 225 5.99 -17.86 -6.93
CA ALA A 225 5.40 -19.14 -7.30
C ALA A 225 5.77 -20.25 -6.30
N PHE A 226 7.05 -20.31 -5.90
CA PHE A 226 7.53 -21.24 -4.89
C PHE A 226 6.82 -21.05 -3.54
N ALA A 227 6.67 -19.80 -3.08
CA ALA A 227 5.96 -19.49 -1.83
C ALA A 227 4.49 -19.96 -1.86
N VAL A 228 3.80 -19.80 -3.00
CA VAL A 228 2.43 -20.29 -3.18
C VAL A 228 2.37 -21.82 -3.10
N ILE A 229 3.30 -22.52 -3.76
CA ILE A 229 3.36 -23.99 -3.74
C ILE A 229 3.57 -24.49 -2.31
N VAL A 230 4.53 -23.92 -1.57
CA VAL A 230 4.81 -24.27 -0.17
C VAL A 230 3.60 -23.98 0.72
N PHE A 231 2.97 -22.83 0.55
CA PHE A 231 1.76 -22.48 1.30
C PHE A 231 0.62 -23.47 1.03
N TYR A 232 0.39 -23.83 -0.22
CA TYR A 232 -0.66 -24.78 -0.61
C TYR A 232 -0.39 -26.19 -0.08
N ALA A 233 0.87 -26.66 -0.14
CA ALA A 233 1.28 -27.95 0.40
C ALA A 233 1.02 -28.04 1.91
N ASN A 234 1.34 -26.98 2.67
CA ASN A 234 1.11 -26.95 4.11
C ASN A 234 -0.38 -26.90 4.46
N VAL A 235 -1.17 -26.09 3.75
CA VAL A 235 -2.62 -25.96 4.03
C VAL A 235 -3.39 -27.23 3.69
N SER A 236 -3.04 -27.92 2.59
CA SER A 236 -3.67 -29.18 2.21
C SER A 236 -3.28 -30.36 3.11
N GLY A 237 -2.11 -30.30 3.74
CA GLY A 237 -1.64 -31.29 4.72
C GLY A 237 -2.43 -31.31 6.04
N PHE A 238 -3.12 -30.23 6.41
CA PHE A 238 -3.96 -30.15 7.61
C PHE A 238 -5.37 -30.76 7.45
N GLY A 239 -5.69 -31.28 6.25
CA GLY A 239 -6.97 -31.94 5.97
C GLY A 239 -6.97 -33.46 6.13
N LYS A 240 -5.92 -34.04 6.74
CA LYS A 240 -5.84 -35.47 7.08
C LYS A 240 -5.74 -35.65 8.59
#